data_AF-D7KRV2-F1
#
_entry.id   AF-D7KRV2-F1
#
_cell.length_a   1.000
_cell.length_b   1.000
_cell.length_c   1.000
_cell.angle_alpha   90.00
_cell.angle_beta   90.00
_cell.angle_gamma   90.00
#
_symmetry.space_group_name_H-M   'P 1'
#
loop_
_entity.id
_entity.type
_entity.pdbx_description
1 polymer ?
#
loop_
_entity_poly.entity_id
_entity_poly.type
_entity_poly.pdbx_seq_one_letter_code
_entity_poly.pdbx_strand_id
1 'polypeptide(L)'
;MRSATLFLFSCVIMYLILNSVPVGIHIRETPVKLKLDLPNTWEKPQEQSVDMFDYISNQWLEISVGEFTTSMKNVGEISFAMYEYECQLWKSGLFVKGVTIPPKF
;
A
#
# COMPACT_ATOMS: atom_id res chain seq x y z
N MET A 1 -12.73 26.78 23.45
CA MET A 1 -12.43 26.14 22.15
C MET A 1 -11.79 24.79 22.43
N ARG A 2 -12.43 23.68 22.06
CA ARG A 2 -11.87 22.33 22.26
C ARG A 2 -10.79 22.08 21.21
N SER A 3 -9.58 21.75 21.65
CA SER A 3 -8.48 21.32 20.79
C SER A 3 -8.93 20.11 19.97
N ALA A 4 -8.87 20.21 18.65
CA ALA A 4 -9.13 19.06 17.78
C ALA A 4 -7.90 18.16 17.85
N THR A 5 -7.96 17.09 18.64
CA THR A 5 -6.91 16.08 18.68
C THR A 5 -6.86 15.39 17.32
N LEU A 6 -5.79 15.64 16.56
CA LEU A 6 -5.48 14.92 15.34
C LEU A 6 -4.61 13.72 15.73
N PHE A 7 -5.08 12.51 15.45
CA PHE A 7 -4.27 11.30 15.61
C PHE A 7 -3.69 10.94 14.25
N LEU A 8 -2.36 10.83 14.14
CA LEU A 8 -1.66 10.43 12.91
C LEU A 8 -1.47 8.92 12.91
N PHE A 9 -1.72 8.30 11.77
CA PHE A 9 -1.58 6.86 11.54
C PHE A 9 -0.79 6.61 10.26
N SER A 10 -0.07 5.49 10.22
CA SER A 10 0.48 4.94 8.99
C SER A 10 -0.36 3.73 8.57
N CYS A 11 -0.56 3.53 7.27
CA CYS A 11 -1.15 2.31 6.73
C CYS A 11 -0.03 1.44 6.17
N VAL A 12 0.14 0.23 6.71
CA VAL A 12 1.21 -0.69 6.33
C VAL A 12 0.61 -2.03 5.91
N ILE A 13 0.95 -2.49 4.71
CA ILE A 13 0.55 -3.82 4.21
C ILE A 13 1.70 -4.79 4.45
N MET A 14 1.39 -5.94 5.06
CA MET A 14 2.34 -7.04 5.23
C MET A 14 2.12 -8.11 4.15
N TYR A 15 3.14 -8.38 3.35
CA TYR A 15 3.09 -9.29 2.21
C TYR A 15 4.35 -10.15 2.11
N LEU A 16 4.25 -11.22 1.35
CA LEU A 16 5.32 -12.16 1.03
C LEU A 16 5.34 -12.33 -0.49
N ILE A 17 6.50 -12.11 -1.11
CA ILE A 17 6.71 -12.36 -2.53
C ILE A 17 7.52 -13.63 -2.68
N LEU A 18 6.81 -14.75 -2.89
CA LEU A 18 7.45 -16.00 -3.28
C LEU A 18 7.85 -15.87 -4.74
N ASN A 19 9.14 -16.08 -5.02
CA ASN A 19 9.75 -16.11 -6.36
C ASN A 19 8.76 -16.54 -7.45
N SER A 20 8.24 -15.58 -8.20
CA SER A 20 7.46 -15.84 -9.41
C SER A 20 8.44 -16.34 -10.49
N VAL A 21 8.50 -17.66 -10.64
CA VAL A 21 9.27 -18.48 -11.60
C VAL A 21 9.14 -17.98 -13.07
N PRO A 22 10.07 -18.27 -14.02
CA PRO A 22 11.52 -18.40 -13.98
C PRO A 22 12.23 -17.31 -14.83
N VAL A 23 13.54 -17.20 -14.58
CA VAL A 23 14.59 -16.59 -15.40
C VAL A 23 14.37 -16.86 -16.91
N GLY A 24 14.19 -15.82 -17.73
CA GLY A 24 14.29 -15.99 -19.19
C GLY A 24 13.46 -15.08 -20.10
N ILE A 25 12.54 -14.27 -19.58
CA ILE A 25 11.82 -13.26 -20.38
C ILE A 25 12.15 -11.91 -19.74
N HIS A 26 12.55 -10.93 -20.55
CA HIS A 26 12.80 -9.56 -20.11
C HIS A 26 11.50 -8.91 -19.60
N ILE A 27 11.02 -9.34 -18.43
CA ILE A 27 9.95 -8.68 -17.70
C ILE A 27 10.59 -7.38 -17.20
N ARG A 28 10.37 -6.29 -17.93
CA ARG A 28 10.60 -4.95 -17.38
C ARG A 28 9.69 -4.81 -16.16
N GLU A 29 10.27 -5.09 -14.99
CA GLU A 29 10.23 -4.31 -13.74
C GLU A 29 9.09 -3.28 -13.68
N THR A 30 7.85 -3.73 -13.81
CA THR A 30 6.70 -2.82 -13.76
C THR A 30 6.36 -2.63 -12.30
N PRO A 31 6.52 -1.41 -11.76
CA PRO A 31 6.24 -1.13 -10.37
C PRO A 31 4.74 -1.29 -10.12
N VAL A 32 4.40 -1.79 -8.96
CA VAL A 32 3.00 -1.90 -8.52
C VAL A 32 2.60 -0.59 -7.87
N LYS A 33 1.39 -0.12 -8.19
CA LYS A 33 0.85 1.11 -7.62
C LYS A 33 0.10 0.78 -6.35
N LEU A 34 0.43 1.51 -5.29
CA LEU A 34 -0.27 1.50 -4.01
C LEU A 34 -1.05 2.78 -3.86
N LYS A 35 -2.29 2.67 -3.41
CA LYS A 35 -3.21 3.78 -3.28
C LYS A 35 -3.88 3.77 -1.92
N LEU A 36 -3.97 4.93 -1.28
CA LEU A 36 -4.74 5.18 -0.07
C LEU A 36 -5.78 6.28 -0.35
N ASP A 37 -7.05 5.90 -0.28
CA ASP A 37 -8.20 6.79 -0.36
C ASP A 37 -8.73 7.10 1.04
N LEU A 38 -8.94 8.38 1.31
CA LEU A 38 -9.43 8.87 2.60
C LEU A 38 -10.88 9.39 2.47
N PRO A 39 -11.69 9.24 3.52
CA PRO A 39 -13.08 9.68 3.49
C PRO A 39 -13.19 11.21 3.54
N ASN A 40 -14.15 11.74 2.79
CA ASN A 40 -14.55 13.16 2.81
C ASN A 40 -13.40 14.15 2.54
N THR A 41 -12.37 13.74 1.78
CA THR A 41 -11.33 14.65 1.31
C THR A 41 -11.60 15.04 -0.13
N TRP A 42 -11.38 16.32 -0.45
CA TRP A 42 -11.23 16.78 -1.83
C TRP A 42 -9.78 16.62 -2.32
N GLU A 43 -8.91 16.08 -1.46
CA GLU A 43 -7.52 15.85 -1.78
C GLU A 43 -7.39 14.63 -2.68
N LYS A 44 -6.35 14.63 -3.51
CA LYS A 44 -6.06 13.47 -4.34
C LYS A 44 -5.70 12.29 -3.44
N PRO A 45 -6.07 11.06 -3.82
CA PRO A 45 -5.61 9.87 -3.14
C PRO A 45 -4.08 9.84 -3.08
N GLN A 46 -3.53 9.32 -1.98
CA GLN A 46 -2.10 9.11 -1.89
C GLN A 46 -1.76 7.90 -2.75
N GLU A 47 -0.95 8.11 -3.78
CA GLU A 47 -0.54 7.06 -4.70
C GLU A 47 0.98 7.02 -4.78
N GLN A 48 1.55 5.81 -4.72
CA GLN A 48 2.98 5.59 -4.90
C GLN A 48 3.25 4.34 -5.73
N SER A 49 4.30 4.42 -6.55
CA SER A 49 4.81 3.29 -7.32
C SER A 49 5.91 2.60 -6.52
N VAL A 50 5.74 1.30 -6.26
CA VAL A 50 6.73 0.49 -5.56
C VAL A 50 7.26 -0.56 -6.51
N ASP A 51 8.58 -0.54 -6.72
CA ASP A 51 9.24 -1.66 -7.39
C ASP A 51 9.25 -2.86 -6.45
N MET A 52 8.61 -3.94 -6.86
CA MET A 52 8.53 -5.17 -6.08
C MET A 52 9.81 -6.00 -6.16
N PHE A 53 10.73 -5.69 -7.09
CA PHE A 53 11.99 -6.42 -7.24
C PHE A 53 12.86 -6.34 -5.99
N ASP A 54 12.93 -5.15 -5.38
CA ASP A 54 13.64 -4.91 -4.12
C ASP A 54 13.07 -5.72 -2.94
N TYR A 55 11.86 -6.26 -3.10
CA TYR A 55 11.12 -6.99 -2.08
C TYR A 55 10.96 -8.48 -2.42
N ILE A 56 11.64 -8.98 -3.46
CA ILE A 56 11.69 -10.42 -3.74
C ILE A 56 12.47 -11.08 -2.60
N SER A 57 11.73 -11.66 -1.66
CA SER A 57 12.29 -12.43 -0.57
C SER A 57 11.29 -13.48 -0.10
N ASN A 58 11.80 -14.61 0.39
CA ASN A 58 10.96 -15.61 1.07
C ASN A 58 10.63 -15.17 2.52
N GLN A 59 10.59 -13.87 2.79
CA GLN A 59 10.30 -13.27 4.10
C GLN A 59 9.10 -12.32 4.01
N TRP A 60 8.41 -12.17 5.15
CA TRP A 60 7.35 -11.18 5.27
C TRP A 60 7.94 -9.78 5.28
N LEU A 61 7.41 -8.92 4.42
CA LEU A 61 7.83 -7.55 4.25
C LEU A 61 6.66 -6.61 4.52
N GLU A 62 6.99 -5.43 5.00
CA GLU A 62 6.05 -4.36 5.29
C GLU A 62 6.25 -3.25 4.27
N ILE A 63 5.20 -2.90 3.51
CA ILE A 63 5.20 -1.68 2.69
C ILE A 63 4.26 -0.66 3.32
N SER A 64 4.77 0.54 3.56
CA SER A 64 3.97 1.71 3.87
C SER A 64 3.19 2.14 2.63
N VAL A 65 1.86 2.17 2.73
CA VAL A 65 0.93 2.65 1.68
C VAL A 65 0.79 4.16 1.73
N GLY A 66 0.82 4.73 2.93
CA GLY A 66 0.60 6.15 3.17
C GLY A 66 0.31 6.46 4.63
N GLU A 67 0.03 7.72 4.89
CA GLU A 67 -0.22 8.25 6.24
C GLU A 67 -1.49 9.08 6.27
N PHE A 68 -2.25 9.00 7.34
CA PHE A 68 -3.48 9.75 7.46
C PHE A 68 -3.76 10.16 8.89
N THR A 69 -4.54 11.23 9.05
CA THR A 69 -5.04 11.62 10.36
C THR A 69 -6.51 11.25 10.49
N THR A 70 -6.98 10.99 11.70
CA THR A 70 -8.42 10.82 11.98
C THR A 70 -8.94 11.94 12.87
N SER A 71 -10.12 12.44 12.56
CA SER A 71 -10.85 13.50 13.25
C SER A 71 -12.36 13.34 13.00
N MET A 72 -13.19 14.13 13.69
CA MET A 72 -14.63 14.13 13.41
C MET A 72 -15.00 14.63 12.00
N LYS A 73 -14.06 15.22 11.25
CA LYS A 73 -14.32 15.78 9.91
C LYS A 73 -14.13 14.75 8.78
N ASN A 74 -13.34 13.71 9.03
CA ASN A 74 -13.04 12.65 8.06
C ASN A 74 -13.54 11.29 8.58
N VAL A 75 -14.78 11.28 9.08
CA VAL A 75 -15.49 10.05 9.43
C VAL A 75 -16.00 9.40 8.16
N GLY A 76 -15.64 8.15 7.94
CA GLY A 76 -16.08 7.36 6.79
C GLY A 76 -15.17 6.16 6.54
N GLU A 77 -15.26 5.61 5.33
CA GLU A 77 -14.44 4.49 4.89
C GLU A 77 -13.05 4.96 4.45
N ILE A 78 -12.02 4.24 4.92
CA ILE A 78 -10.65 4.36 4.43
C ILE A 78 -10.40 3.13 3.56
N SER A 79 -10.04 3.35 2.30
CA SER A 79 -9.80 2.26 1.35
C SER A 79 -8.34 2.29 0.93
N PHE A 80 -7.76 1.10 0.75
CA PHE A 80 -6.44 0.95 0.17
C PHE A 80 -6.53 0.00 -1.03
N ALA A 81 -5.67 0.23 -2.01
CA ALA A 81 -5.60 -0.62 -3.19
C ALA A 81 -4.15 -0.85 -3.60
N MET A 82 -3.92 -2.00 -4.22
CA MET A 82 -2.67 -2.37 -4.85
C MET A 82 -2.99 -2.90 -6.24
N TYR A 83 -2.45 -2.29 -7.28
CA TYR A 83 -2.78 -2.65 -8.66
C TYR A 83 -1.63 -2.38 -9.64
N GLU A 84 -1.66 -3.11 -10.75
CA GLU A 84 -0.75 -2.98 -11.89
C GLU A 84 -1.60 -3.26 -13.13
N TYR A 85 -1.66 -2.30 -14.08
CA TYR A 85 -2.52 -2.41 -15.27
C TYR A 85 -1.71 -2.31 -16.58
N GLU A 86 -0.42 -1.99 -16.51
CA GLU A 86 0.42 -1.67 -17.65
C GLU A 86 1.03 -2.93 -18.26
N CYS A 87 1.40 -3.91 -17.43
CA CYS A 87 2.15 -5.07 -17.87
C CYS A 87 1.27 -6.19 -18.45
N GLN A 88 -0.06 -6.13 -18.27
CA GLN A 88 -1.07 -7.13 -18.70
C GLN A 88 -0.75 -8.58 -18.29
N LEU A 89 0.23 -8.78 -17.41
CA LEU A 89 0.72 -10.04 -16.91
C LEU A 89 0.40 -10.10 -15.43
N TRP A 90 -0.40 -11.09 -15.04
CA TRP A 90 -0.70 -11.34 -13.64
C TRP A 90 0.57 -11.78 -12.92
N LYS A 91 1.06 -10.97 -11.99
CA LYS A 91 2.15 -11.38 -11.10
C LYS A 91 1.62 -12.47 -10.16
N SER A 92 2.25 -13.65 -10.19
CA SER A 92 1.95 -14.75 -9.26
C SER A 92 2.90 -14.70 -8.06
N GLY A 93 2.63 -15.47 -7.00
CA GLY A 93 3.54 -15.58 -5.85
C GLY A 93 3.43 -14.46 -4.81
N LEU A 94 2.47 -13.53 -4.96
CA LEU A 94 2.18 -12.53 -3.94
C LEU A 94 1.16 -13.06 -2.92
N PHE A 95 1.53 -13.04 -1.64
CA PHE A 95 0.66 -13.38 -0.52
C PHE A 95 0.52 -12.17 0.39
N VAL A 96 -0.71 -11.81 0.74
CA VAL A 96 -1.01 -10.75 1.73
C VAL A 96 -1.36 -11.42 3.05
N LYS A 97 -0.65 -11.06 4.12
CA LYS A 97 -0.95 -11.54 5.48
C LYS A 97 -2.01 -10.68 6.14
N GLY A 98 -1.95 -9.37 5.94
CA GLY A 98 -2.89 -8.43 6.54
C GLY A 98 -2.42 -6.99 6.41
N VAL A 99 -3.16 -6.10 7.07
CA VAL A 99 -2.88 -4.66 7.14
C VAL A 99 -2.76 -4.26 8.59
N THR A 100 -1.75 -3.43 8.88
CA THR A 100 -1.52 -2.87 10.20
C THR A 100 -1.64 -1.35 10.10
N ILE A 101 -2.36 -0.74 11.04
CA ILE A 101 -2.54 0.71 11.12
C ILE A 101 -1.98 1.20 12.47
N PRO A 102 -0.65 1.33 12.61
CA PRO A 102 -0.07 1.82 13.85
C PRO A 102 -0.25 3.35 13.97
N PRO A 103 -0.47 3.87 15.19
CA PRO A 103 -0.37 5.31 15.44
C PRO A 103 1.07 5.77 15.20
N LYS A 104 1.22 6.91 14.54
CA LYS A 104 2.47 7.68 14.51
C LYS A 104 2.39 8.70 15.64
N PHE A 105 3.07 8.39 16.74
CA PHE A 105 3.38 9.22 17.91
C PHE A 105 2.46 10.42 18.19
#